data_AF-A0A7V5XI13-F1
#
_entry.id   AF-A0A7V5XI13-F1
#
_cell.length_a   1.000
_cell.length_b   1.000
_cell.length_c   1.000
_cell.angle_alpha   90.00
_cell.angle_beta   90.00
_cell.angle_gamma   90.00
#
_symmetry.space_group_name_H-M   'P 1'
#
loop_
_entity.id
_entity.type
_entity.pdbx_description
1 polymer ?
#
loop_
_entity_poly.entity_id
_entity_poly.type
_entity_poly.pdbx_seq_one_letter_code
_entity_poly.pdbx_strand_id
1 'polypeptide(L)'
;MIFKDYKTYLKEKENLCEKLKGKFGCILEFNGFVREYDLKGVEKIPAKGLDIKELVIEKLKEIREEAIKNFDLIETIIYHATGFLKVGERVASIAIFAKHRQEAFLALSFIIDEMKKYH
;
A
#
# COMPACT_ATOMS: atom_id res chain seq x y z
N MET A 1 -1.20 -1.51 -10.17
CA MET A 1 -0.02 -2.38 -10.40
C MET A 1 0.67 -2.68 -9.07
N ILE A 2 1.38 -3.80 -8.95
CA ILE A 2 2.11 -4.19 -7.73
C ILE A 2 3.62 -4.16 -8.00
N PHE A 3 4.40 -3.53 -7.12
CA PHE A 3 5.84 -3.29 -7.28
C PHE A 3 6.65 -3.89 -6.13
N LYS A 4 7.77 -4.53 -6.46
CA LYS A 4 8.79 -5.01 -5.49
C LYS A 4 9.95 -4.03 -5.30
N ASP A 5 10.10 -3.08 -6.22
CA ASP A 5 11.13 -2.04 -6.17
C ASP A 5 10.48 -0.66 -6.01
N TYR A 6 10.93 0.09 -5.00
CA TYR A 6 10.34 1.38 -4.64
C TYR A 6 10.66 2.48 -5.65
N LYS A 7 11.83 2.44 -6.31
CA LYS A 7 12.19 3.43 -7.33
C LYS A 7 11.29 3.30 -8.56
N THR A 8 11.01 2.08 -8.98
CA THR A 8 10.09 1.77 -10.07
C THR A 8 8.67 2.22 -9.72
N TYR A 9 8.22 1.99 -8.48
CA TYR A 9 6.93 2.50 -7.98
C TYR A 9 6.83 4.03 -8.10
N LEU A 10 7.86 4.77 -7.66
CA LEU A 10 7.86 6.24 -7.73
C LEU A 10 7.76 6.73 -9.17
N LYS A 11 8.58 6.16 -10.06
CA LYS A 11 8.57 6.51 -11.49
C LYS A 11 7.19 6.26 -12.11
N GLU A 12 6.56 5.12 -11.79
CA GLU A 12 5.24 4.83 -12.35
C GLU A 12 4.16 5.73 -11.75
N LYS A 13 4.26 6.11 -10.47
CA LYS A 13 3.35 7.10 -9.87
C LYS A 13 3.39 8.42 -10.63
N GLU A 14 4.59 8.93 -10.93
CA GLU A 14 4.77 10.16 -11.72
C GLU A 14 4.21 10.02 -13.14
N ASN A 15 4.47 8.89 -13.81
CA ASN A 15 3.89 8.60 -15.13
C ASN A 15 2.36 8.62 -15.11
N LEU A 16 1.74 8.04 -14.08
CA LEU A 16 0.29 8.00 -13.92
C LEU A 16 -0.30 9.39 -13.64
N CYS A 17 0.38 10.24 -12.86
CA CYS A 17 -0.03 11.63 -12.66
C CYS A 17 -0.16 12.38 -13.99
N GLU A 18 0.81 12.24 -14.89
CA GLU A 18 0.76 12.88 -16.21
C GLU A 18 -0.29 12.23 -17.11
N LYS A 19 -0.33 10.89 -17.19
CA LYS A 19 -1.26 10.14 -18.05
C LYS A 19 -2.73 10.33 -17.66
N LEU A 20 -3.00 10.53 -16.38
CA LEU A 20 -4.35 10.68 -15.82
C LEU A 20 -4.70 12.13 -15.49
N LYS A 21 -3.92 13.10 -15.98
CA LYS A 21 -4.15 14.52 -15.74
C LYS A 21 -5.58 14.93 -16.10
N GLY A 22 -6.24 15.62 -15.18
CA GLY A 22 -7.63 16.05 -15.30
C GLY A 22 -8.68 14.96 -15.08
N LYS A 23 -8.28 13.70 -14.81
CA LYS A 23 -9.21 12.60 -14.52
C LYS A 23 -9.48 12.40 -13.04
N PHE A 24 -8.48 12.63 -12.18
CA PHE A 24 -8.60 12.46 -10.73
C PHE A 24 -8.78 13.80 -10.02
N GLY A 25 -9.57 13.81 -8.95
CA GLY A 25 -9.72 14.95 -8.05
C GLY A 25 -8.77 14.90 -6.85
N CYS A 26 -8.22 13.73 -6.54
CA CYS A 26 -7.20 13.56 -5.51
C CYS A 26 -6.32 12.34 -5.73
N ILE A 27 -5.13 12.38 -5.12
CA ILE A 27 -4.28 11.21 -4.89
C ILE A 27 -4.14 11.05 -3.38
N LEU A 28 -4.51 9.88 -2.85
CA LEU A 28 -4.26 9.53 -1.45
C LEU A 28 -3.05 8.60 -1.38
N GLU A 29 -2.09 8.94 -0.53
CA GLU A 29 -0.88 8.15 -0.35
C GLU A 29 -0.75 7.62 1.08
N PHE A 30 -0.41 6.34 1.18
CA PHE A 30 -0.05 5.68 2.42
C PHE A 30 1.38 5.15 2.35
N ASN A 31 2.09 5.23 3.47
CA ASN A 31 3.48 4.82 3.59
C ASN A 31 3.65 4.11 4.95
N GLY A 32 3.92 2.80 4.91
CA GLY A 32 4.13 1.96 6.08
C GLY A 32 5.62 1.69 6.33
N PHE A 33 6.03 1.73 7.60
CA PHE A 33 7.41 1.51 8.03
C PHE A 33 7.46 0.57 9.23
N VAL A 34 8.56 -0.18 9.35
CA VAL A 34 8.83 -1.02 10.52
C VAL A 34 9.10 -0.12 11.72
N ARG A 35 8.40 -0.38 12.83
CA ARG A 35 8.59 0.34 14.09
C ARG A 35 9.63 -0.37 14.96
N GLU A 36 10.18 0.35 15.93
CA GLU A 36 11.10 -0.20 16.92
C GLU A 36 10.44 -1.15 17.94
N TYR A 37 9.13 -1.32 17.88
CA TYR A 37 8.35 -2.18 18.75
C TYR A 37 7.20 -2.88 18.03
N ASP A 38 6.89 -4.07 18.51
CA ASP A 38 5.65 -4.79 18.21
C ASP A 38 4.63 -4.54 19.33
N LEU A 39 3.35 -4.71 18.97
CA LEU A 39 2.24 -4.65 19.93
C LEU A 39 1.77 -6.07 20.23
N LYS A 40 1.84 -6.48 21.50
CA LYS A 40 1.10 -7.64 22.02
C LYS A 40 -0.02 -7.12 22.91
N GLY A 41 -1.21 -6.98 22.34
CA GLY A 41 -2.31 -6.25 22.98
C GLY A 41 -1.97 -4.77 23.12
N VAL A 42 -1.91 -4.27 24.35
CA VAL A 42 -1.54 -2.87 24.65
C VAL A 42 -0.05 -2.69 24.97
N GLU A 43 0.69 -3.79 25.14
CA GLU A 43 2.09 -3.75 25.56
C GLU A 43 3.03 -3.62 24.35
N LYS A 44 4.05 -2.77 24.48
CA LYS A 44 5.09 -2.56 23.47
C LYS A 44 6.29 -3.44 23.78
N ILE A 45 6.67 -4.29 22.83
CA ILE A 45 7.85 -5.16 22.95
C ILE A 45 8.87 -4.72 21.92
N PRO A 46 10.14 -4.47 22.29
CA PRO A 46 11.18 -4.09 21.34
C PRO A 46 11.29 -5.11 20.19
N ALA A 47 11.32 -4.60 18.95
CA ALA A 47 11.44 -5.38 17.74
C ALA A 47 12.75 -5.03 17.03
N LYS A 48 13.43 -6.04 16.47
CA LYS A 48 14.63 -5.83 15.65
C LYS A 48 14.29 -5.57 14.18
N GLY A 49 13.08 -5.95 13.77
CA GLY A 49 12.65 -5.94 12.38
C GLY A 49 11.33 -6.69 12.20
N LEU A 50 10.90 -6.80 10.95
CA LEU A 50 9.67 -7.48 10.52
C LEU A 50 10.00 -8.41 9.35
N ASP A 51 9.57 -9.67 9.43
CA ASP A 51 9.71 -10.62 8.32
C ASP A 51 8.42 -10.67 7.50
N ILE A 52 8.52 -10.42 6.19
CA ILE A 52 7.38 -10.39 5.27
C ILE A 52 7.47 -11.53 4.26
N LYS A 53 6.43 -12.34 4.20
CA LYS A 53 6.30 -13.46 3.25
C LYS A 53 5.98 -12.98 1.83
N GLU A 54 6.51 -13.66 0.81
CA GLU A 54 6.17 -13.37 -0.60
C GLU A 54 4.67 -13.51 -0.93
N LEU A 55 3.93 -14.38 -0.23
CA LEU A 55 2.50 -14.64 -0.48
C LEU A 55 1.65 -13.36 -0.45
N VAL A 56 2.06 -12.36 0.33
CA VAL A 56 1.40 -11.04 0.41
C VAL A 56 1.27 -10.41 -0.97
N ILE A 57 2.31 -10.51 -1.80
CA ILE A 57 2.35 -9.89 -3.13
C ILE A 57 1.34 -10.53 -4.09
N GLU A 58 1.15 -11.84 -3.99
CA GLU A 58 0.19 -12.57 -4.83
C GLU A 58 -1.24 -12.10 -4.53
N LYS A 59 -1.57 -11.97 -3.24
CA LYS A 59 -2.88 -11.52 -2.79
C LYS A 59 -3.15 -10.04 -3.02
N LEU A 60 -2.12 -9.21 -3.02
CA LEU A 60 -2.28 -7.79 -3.33
C LEU A 60 -2.82 -7.52 -4.75
N LYS A 61 -2.61 -8.43 -5.71
CA LYS A 61 -3.22 -8.29 -7.05
C LYS A 61 -4.74 -8.38 -7.00
N GLU A 62 -5.26 -9.42 -6.34
CA GLU A 62 -6.70 -9.64 -6.15
C GLU A 62 -7.33 -8.48 -5.36
N ILE A 63 -6.71 -8.11 -4.23
CA ILE A 63 -7.17 -7.01 -3.37
C ILE A 63 -7.23 -5.68 -4.13
N ARG A 64 -6.22 -5.39 -4.96
CA ARG A 64 -6.20 -4.19 -5.79
C ARG A 64 -7.38 -4.19 -6.77
N GLU A 65 -7.60 -5.28 -7.49
CA GLU A 65 -8.66 -5.36 -8.50
C GLU A 65 -10.03 -5.18 -7.86
N GLU A 66 -10.24 -5.81 -6.70
CA GLU A 66 -11.44 -5.63 -5.91
C GLU A 66 -11.62 -4.19 -5.43
N ALA A 67 -10.56 -3.54 -4.92
CA ALA A 67 -10.63 -2.14 -4.49
C ALA A 67 -10.99 -1.19 -5.65
N ILE A 68 -10.42 -1.39 -6.84
CA ILE A 68 -10.75 -0.58 -8.01
C ILE A 68 -12.24 -0.71 -8.35
N LYS A 69 -12.75 -1.94 -8.35
CA LYS A 69 -14.14 -2.23 -8.70
C LYS A 69 -15.13 -1.74 -7.64
N ASN A 70 -14.87 -2.03 -6.36
CA ASN A 70 -15.81 -1.77 -5.27
C ASN A 70 -15.93 -0.28 -4.93
N PHE A 71 -14.88 0.51 -5.20
CA PHE A 71 -14.83 1.94 -4.85
C PHE A 71 -14.77 2.87 -6.08
N ASP A 72 -14.98 2.36 -7.30
CA ASP A 72 -14.90 3.14 -8.56
C ASP A 72 -13.60 3.98 -8.68
N LEU A 73 -12.46 3.37 -8.34
CA LEU A 73 -11.18 4.06 -8.39
C LEU A 73 -10.70 4.21 -9.84
N ILE A 74 -9.97 5.29 -10.12
CA ILE A 74 -9.37 5.48 -11.44
C ILE A 74 -8.16 4.55 -11.58
N GLU A 75 -7.32 4.49 -10.54
CA GLU A 75 -6.18 3.59 -10.46
C GLU A 75 -5.71 3.49 -9.00
N THR A 76 -5.08 2.37 -8.66
CA THR A 76 -4.28 2.24 -7.44
C THR A 76 -3.02 1.43 -7.71
N ILE A 77 -1.89 1.94 -7.23
CA ILE A 77 -0.60 1.26 -7.32
C ILE A 77 -0.05 0.98 -5.92
N ILE A 78 0.59 -0.17 -5.76
CA ILE A 78 1.05 -0.67 -4.47
C ILE A 78 2.50 -1.13 -4.60
N TYR A 79 3.37 -0.60 -3.76
CA TYR A 79 4.67 -1.16 -3.47
C TYR A 79 4.60 -1.96 -2.17
N HIS A 80 5.23 -3.13 -2.14
CA HIS A 80 5.37 -3.93 -0.92
C HIS A 80 6.73 -4.62 -0.90
N ALA A 81 7.44 -4.51 0.23
CA ALA A 81 8.74 -5.13 0.45
C ALA A 81 8.58 -6.52 1.06
N THR A 82 9.40 -7.48 0.63
CA THR A 82 9.42 -8.87 1.16
C THR A 82 10.75 -9.20 1.81
N GLY A 83 10.77 -10.27 2.61
CA GLY A 83 11.91 -10.68 3.41
C GLY A 83 12.02 -9.92 4.73
N PHE A 84 13.21 -9.98 5.33
CA PHE A 84 13.48 -9.36 6.63
C PHE A 84 13.79 -7.87 6.48
N LEU A 85 12.96 -7.03 7.11
CA LEU A 85 13.06 -5.58 7.14
C LEU A 85 13.48 -5.10 8.52
N LYS A 86 14.47 -4.21 8.59
CA LYS A 86 14.94 -3.57 9.83
C LYS A 86 14.00 -2.44 10.26
N VAL A 87 14.09 -2.07 11.53
CA VAL A 87 13.42 -0.88 12.07
C VAL A 87 13.71 0.35 11.19
N GLY A 88 12.66 1.11 10.88
CA GLY A 88 12.71 2.29 10.01
C GLY A 88 12.63 1.98 8.51
N GLU A 89 12.80 0.72 8.10
CA GLU A 89 12.65 0.35 6.69
C GLU A 89 11.19 0.39 6.24
N ARG A 90 10.99 0.69 4.96
CA ARG A 90 9.67 0.81 4.34
C ARG A 90 9.11 -0.57 4.03
N VAL A 91 7.91 -0.82 4.52
CA VAL A 91 7.18 -2.08 4.30
C VAL A 91 6.26 -1.98 3.09
N ALA A 92 5.53 -0.87 2.98
CA ALA A 92 4.52 -0.70 1.93
C ALA A 92 4.34 0.77 1.55
N SER A 93 3.96 1.01 0.30
CA SER A 93 3.46 2.30 -0.17
C SER A 93 2.27 2.09 -1.10
N ILE A 94 1.21 2.87 -0.93
CA ILE A 94 -0.01 2.77 -1.73
C ILE A 94 -0.34 4.17 -2.24
N ALA A 95 -0.62 4.32 -3.54
CA ALA A 95 -1.16 5.54 -4.13
C ALA A 95 -2.48 5.24 -4.83
N ILE A 96 -3.54 5.94 -4.42
CA ILE A 96 -4.89 5.78 -4.95
C ILE A 96 -5.29 7.07 -5.68
N PHE A 97 -5.60 6.93 -6.97
CA PHE A 97 -6.12 7.98 -7.83
C PHE A 97 -7.65 7.87 -7.85
N ALA A 98 -8.35 8.88 -7.33
CA ALA A 98 -9.80 8.85 -7.22
C ALA A 98 -10.44 10.16 -7.73
N LYS A 99 -11.72 10.09 -8.11
CA LYS A 99 -12.52 11.27 -8.48
C LYS A 99 -12.78 12.14 -7.27
N HIS A 100 -13.12 11.53 -6.13
CA HIS A 100 -13.31 12.24 -4.87
C HIS A 100 -12.55 11.57 -3.71
N ARG A 101 -12.26 12.36 -2.68
CA ARG A 101 -11.46 11.90 -1.52
C ARG A 101 -12.13 10.77 -0.75
N GLN A 102 -13.46 10.71 -0.72
CA GLN A 102 -14.19 9.76 0.10
C GLN A 102 -13.93 8.32 -0.34
N GLU A 103 -14.02 8.05 -1.65
CA GLU A 103 -13.71 6.72 -2.20
C GLU A 103 -12.25 6.33 -1.91
N ALA A 104 -11.32 7.27 -2.02
CA ALA A 104 -9.90 7.01 -1.75
C ALA A 104 -9.64 6.57 -0.30
N PHE A 105 -10.26 7.23 0.68
CA PHE A 105 -10.10 6.85 2.08
C PHE A 105 -10.70 5.47 2.39
N LEU A 106 -11.90 5.19 1.85
CA LEU A 106 -12.56 3.89 2.02
C LEU A 106 -11.74 2.76 1.39
N ALA A 107 -11.27 2.97 0.16
CA ALA A 107 -10.41 2.02 -0.54
C ALA A 107 -9.08 1.80 0.19
N LEU A 108 -8.46 2.85 0.72
CA LEU A 108 -7.21 2.70 1.46
C LEU A 108 -7.39 1.83 2.70
N SER A 109 -8.46 2.06 3.47
CA SER A 109 -8.77 1.23 4.64
C SER A 109 -8.94 -0.22 4.22
N PHE A 110 -9.79 -0.47 3.22
CA PHE A 110 -10.02 -1.81 2.69
C PHE A 110 -8.72 -2.50 2.26
N ILE A 111 -7.88 -1.85 1.46
CA ILE A 111 -6.61 -2.43 0.97
C ILE A 111 -5.69 -2.80 2.14
N ILE A 112 -5.57 -1.93 3.15
CA ILE A 112 -4.72 -2.19 4.32
C ILE A 112 -5.27 -3.35 5.14
N ASP A 113 -6.58 -3.37 5.38
CA ASP A 113 -7.23 -4.40 6.20
C ASP A 113 -7.14 -5.77 5.54
N GLU A 114 -7.38 -5.86 4.22
CA GLU A 114 -7.23 -7.11 3.47
C GLU A 114 -5.77 -7.56 3.37
N MET A 115 -4.83 -6.64 3.11
CA MET A 115 -3.40 -6.96 3.03
C MET A 115 -2.88 -7.55 4.35
N LYS A 116 -3.28 -6.97 5.48
CA LYS A 116 -2.85 -7.40 6.81
C LYS A 116 -3.28 -8.81 7.18
N LYS A 117 -4.28 -9.40 6.52
CA LYS A 117 -4.66 -10.81 6.73
C LYS A 117 -3.58 -11.80 6.29
N TYR A 118 -2.61 -11.33 5.51
CA TYR A 118 -1.53 -12.15 4.95
C TYR A 118 -0.14 -11.79 5.50
N HIS A 119 -0.05 -10.78 6.39
CA HIS A 119 1.16 -10.48 7.18
C HIS A 119 1.31 -11.48 8.31
#